data_AF-A0A7C5C7J4-F1
#
_entry.id   AF-A0A7C5C7J4-F1
#
_cell.length_a   1.000
_cell.length_b   1.000
_cell.length_c   1.000
_cell.angle_alpha   90.00
_cell.angle_beta   90.00
_cell.angle_gamma   90.00
#
_symmetry.space_group_name_H-M   'P 1'
#
loop_
_entity.id
_entity.type
_entity.pdbx_description
1 polymer ?
#
loop_
_entity_poly.entity_id
_entity_poly.type
_entity_poly.pdbx_seq_one_letter_code
_entity_poly.pdbx_strand_id
1 'polypeptide(L)'
;MSVDIFNLESRQDISSQKKILWRKYINLGMSAIVFSVILIFNSINKDSVINELFKVAGFTYGPLLGMFSFGLFSKIKVKSKLIPIVVIISPVLSYFINQISPAYGYHFGFEILLLNGLITYFGLWIIRHKE
;
A
#
# COMPACT_ATOMS: atom_id res chain seq x y z
N MET A 1 5.16 16.56 -5.88
CA MET A 1 5.60 15.71 -4.75
C MET A 1 6.65 16.40 -3.88
N SER A 2 7.79 16.84 -4.42
CA SER A 2 8.85 17.51 -3.64
C SER A 2 8.48 18.91 -3.11
N VAL A 3 7.46 19.54 -3.71
CA VAL A 3 7.03 20.91 -3.38
C VAL A 3 6.22 20.96 -2.09
N ASP A 4 5.36 19.97 -1.85
CA ASP A 4 4.52 19.87 -0.64
C ASP A 4 5.30 19.45 0.60
N ILE A 5 6.20 18.46 0.47
CA ILE A 5 6.97 17.92 1.61
C ILE A 5 7.86 18.99 2.26
N PHE A 6 8.45 19.87 1.45
CA PHE A 6 9.38 20.89 1.93
C PHE A 6 8.81 22.31 1.92
N ASN A 7 7.52 22.46 1.59
CA ASN A 7 6.80 23.72 1.48
C ASN A 7 7.64 24.82 0.79
N LEU A 8 8.33 24.45 -0.30
CA LEU A 8 9.29 25.33 -0.98
C LEU A 8 8.61 26.50 -1.69
N GLU A 9 7.30 26.41 -1.90
CA GLU A 9 6.48 27.44 -2.53
C GLU A 9 6.24 28.63 -1.57
N SER A 10 6.01 28.37 -0.28
CA SER A 10 5.71 29.40 0.74
C SER A 10 6.94 30.15 1.26
N ARG A 11 8.16 29.70 0.94
CA ARG A 11 9.42 30.32 1.36
C ARG A 11 9.72 31.56 0.50
N GLN A 12 9.47 32.76 1.04
CA GLN A 12 9.74 34.06 0.37
C GLN A 12 11.22 34.47 0.44
N ASP A 13 11.99 33.84 1.32
CA ASP A 13 13.43 34.06 1.56
C ASP A 13 14.34 33.52 0.43
N ILE A 14 13.79 32.73 -0.50
CA ILE A 14 14.56 32.03 -1.52
C ILE A 14 14.15 32.53 -2.91
N SER A 15 15.12 33.08 -3.66
CA SER A 15 14.95 33.46 -5.07
C SER A 15 14.40 32.30 -5.92
N SER A 16 13.52 32.62 -6.88
CA SER A 16 12.86 31.65 -7.76
C SER A 16 13.84 30.68 -8.44
N GLN A 17 15.06 31.14 -8.78
CA GLN A 17 16.10 30.30 -9.37
C GLN A 17 16.66 29.26 -8.38
N LYS A 18 16.85 29.64 -7.11
CA LYS A 18 17.31 28.72 -6.06
C LYS A 18 16.24 27.66 -5.76
N LYS A 19 14.95 28.00 -5.80
CA LYS A 19 13.84 27.02 -5.64
C LYS A 19 13.89 25.92 -6.71
N ILE A 20 14.20 26.27 -7.96
CA ILE A 20 14.31 25.29 -9.06
C ILE A 20 15.49 24.33 -8.84
N LEU A 21 16.65 24.86 -8.43
CA LEU A 21 17.82 24.04 -8.10
C LEU A 21 17.53 23.09 -6.94
N TRP A 22 16.88 23.57 -5.88
CA TRP A 22 16.45 22.74 -4.75
C TRP A 22 15.51 21.61 -5.17
N ARG A 23 14.52 21.90 -6.02
CA ARG A 23 13.62 20.87 -6.58
C ARG A 23 14.40 19.81 -7.36
N LYS A 24 15.40 20.21 -8.15
CA LYS A 24 16.27 19.28 -8.88
C LYS A 24 17.10 18.41 -7.94
N TYR A 25 17.73 18.98 -6.91
CA TYR A 25 18.52 18.22 -5.93
C TYR A 25 17.67 17.22 -5.13
N ILE A 26 16.48 17.63 -4.69
CA ILE A 26 15.57 16.72 -3.97
C ILE A 26 15.12 15.59 -4.89
N ASN A 27 14.75 15.90 -6.13
CA ASN A 27 14.33 14.86 -7.07
C ASN A 27 15.50 13.92 -7.42
N LEU A 28 16.71 14.44 -7.61
CA LEU A 28 17.91 13.64 -7.84
C LEU A 28 18.24 12.75 -6.64
N GLY A 29 18.13 13.28 -5.42
CA GLY A 29 18.32 12.54 -4.18
C GLY A 29 17.27 11.44 -4.00
N MET A 30 16.00 11.73 -4.26
CA MET A 30 14.92 10.73 -4.23
C MET A 30 15.15 9.63 -5.28
N SER A 31 15.52 10.00 -6.51
CA SER A 31 15.86 9.03 -7.54
C SER A 31 17.05 8.16 -7.14
N ALA A 32 18.10 8.74 -6.53
CA ALA A 32 19.26 8.01 -6.05
C ALA A 32 18.87 7.03 -4.93
N ILE A 33 18.04 7.45 -3.97
CA ILE A 33 17.54 6.58 -2.88
C ILE A 33 16.74 5.41 -3.46
N VAL A 34 15.77 5.68 -4.34
CA VAL A 34 14.95 4.63 -4.98
C VAL A 34 15.84 3.67 -5.77
N PHE A 35 16.81 4.19 -6.51
CA PHE A 35 17.78 3.37 -7.25
C PHE A 35 18.63 2.49 -6.34
N SER A 36 19.14 3.03 -5.21
CA SER A 36 19.87 2.24 -4.21
C SER A 36 19.00 1.15 -3.60
N VAL A 37 17.75 1.43 -3.26
CA VAL A 37 16.81 0.42 -2.75
C VAL A 37 16.59 -0.70 -3.78
N ILE A 38 16.41 -0.37 -5.06
CA ILE A 38 16.27 -1.35 -6.14
C ILE A 38 17.52 -2.26 -6.21
N LEU A 39 18.73 -1.71 -6.16
CA LEU A 39 19.96 -2.50 -6.18
C LEU A 39 20.08 -3.44 -4.99
N ILE A 40 19.74 -2.98 -3.78
CA ILE A 40 19.75 -3.79 -2.56
C ILE A 40 18.76 -4.95 -2.69
N PHE A 41 17.52 -4.68 -3.10
CA PHE A 41 16.49 -5.73 -3.27
C PHE A 41 16.88 -6.74 -4.37
N ASN A 42 17.48 -6.28 -5.45
CA ASN A 42 17.98 -7.13 -6.53
C ASN A 42 19.16 -8.01 -6.10
N SER A 43 19.98 -7.55 -5.14
CA SER A 43 21.10 -8.34 -4.63
C SER A 43 20.69 -9.40 -3.61
N ILE A 44 19.58 -9.19 -2.88
CA ILE A 44 19.12 -10.09 -1.82
C ILE A 44 18.14 -11.14 -2.37
N ASN A 45 17.27 -10.77 -3.30
CA ASN A 45 16.22 -11.66 -3.80
C ASN A 45 16.58 -12.23 -5.19
N LYS A 46 16.35 -13.54 -5.38
CA LYS A 46 16.45 -14.20 -6.69
C LYS A 46 15.21 -13.96 -7.57
N ASP A 47 14.14 -13.43 -6.97
CA ASP A 47 12.92 -13.01 -7.65
C ASP A 47 13.04 -11.56 -8.15
N SER A 48 12.39 -11.26 -9.28
CA SER A 48 12.36 -9.91 -9.84
C SER A 48 11.90 -8.88 -8.80
N VAL A 49 12.64 -7.77 -8.64
CA VAL A 49 12.30 -6.66 -7.71
C VAL A 49 10.84 -6.21 -7.86
N ILE A 50 10.31 -6.25 -9.09
CA ILE A 50 8.93 -5.93 -9.40
C ILE A 50 7.93 -6.84 -8.67
N ASN A 51 8.23 -8.13 -8.53
CA ASN A 51 7.34 -9.11 -7.88
C ASN A 51 7.24 -8.87 -6.38
N GLU A 52 8.37 -8.58 -5.73
CA GLU A 52 8.38 -8.24 -4.30
C GLU A 52 7.66 -6.92 -4.04
N LEU A 53 7.84 -5.91 -4.92
CA LEU A 53 7.05 -4.68 -4.85
C LEU A 53 5.54 -4.97 -4.96
N PHE A 54 5.12 -5.77 -5.95
CA PHE A 54 3.72 -6.14 -6.12
C PHE A 54 3.16 -6.95 -4.95
N LYS A 55 3.97 -7.81 -4.32
CA LYS A 55 3.60 -8.58 -3.14
C LYS A 55 3.36 -7.69 -1.93
N VAL A 56 4.28 -6.77 -1.63
CA VAL A 56 4.13 -5.79 -0.54
C VAL A 56 2.95 -4.84 -0.80
N ALA A 57 2.80 -4.40 -2.05
CA ALA A 57 1.64 -3.64 -2.51
C ALA A 57 0.34 -4.44 -2.30
N GLY A 58 0.34 -5.75 -2.57
CA GLY A 58 -0.80 -6.64 -2.32
C GLY A 58 -1.25 -6.66 -0.87
N PHE A 59 -0.31 -6.71 0.07
CA PHE A 59 -0.64 -6.73 1.51
C PHE A 59 -1.12 -5.39 2.05
N THR A 60 -0.59 -4.27 1.54
CA THR A 60 -0.91 -2.92 2.05
C THR A 60 -2.09 -2.28 1.33
N TYR A 61 -2.17 -2.39 0.00
CA TYR A 61 -3.29 -1.88 -0.79
C TYR A 61 -4.50 -2.80 -0.77
N GLY A 62 -4.37 -4.07 -0.35
CA GLY A 62 -5.49 -5.01 -0.23
C GLY A 62 -6.58 -4.48 0.71
N PRO A 63 -6.27 -4.14 1.97
CA PRO A 63 -7.25 -3.57 2.88
C PRO A 63 -7.82 -2.23 2.42
N LEU A 64 -6.99 -1.39 1.79
CA LEU A 64 -7.44 -0.11 1.23
C LEU A 64 -8.47 -0.34 0.11
N LEU A 65 -8.21 -1.29 -0.79
CA LEU A 65 -9.13 -1.69 -1.85
C LEU A 65 -10.45 -2.21 -1.25
N GLY A 66 -10.38 -3.04 -0.21
CA GLY A 66 -11.57 -3.56 0.47
C GLY A 66 -12.42 -2.48 1.15
N MET A 67 -11.78 -1.55 1.87
CA MET A 67 -12.45 -0.40 2.48
C MET A 67 -13.08 0.52 1.43
N PHE A 68 -12.35 0.81 0.35
CA PHE A 68 -12.82 1.70 -0.71
C PHE A 68 -13.99 1.08 -1.48
N SER A 69 -13.87 -0.20 -1.84
CA SER A 69 -14.95 -0.97 -2.46
C SER A 69 -16.19 -1.02 -1.56
N PHE A 70 -16.02 -1.26 -0.26
CA PHE A 70 -17.13 -1.26 0.70
C PHE A 70 -17.81 0.12 0.76
N GLY A 71 -17.05 1.21 0.81
CA GLY A 71 -17.62 2.57 0.82
C GLY A 71 -18.33 2.96 -0.48
N LEU A 72 -17.88 2.44 -1.63
CA LEU A 72 -18.52 2.70 -2.93
C LEU A 72 -19.80 1.89 -3.14
N PHE A 73 -19.79 0.60 -2.79
CA PHE A 73 -20.91 -0.31 -3.06
C PHE A 73 -21.91 -0.42 -1.90
N SER A 74 -21.48 -0.18 -0.65
CA SER A 74 -22.34 -0.25 0.54
C SER A 74 -22.55 1.13 1.17
N LYS A 75 -23.81 1.54 1.30
CA LYS A 75 -24.20 2.74 2.07
C LYS A 75 -24.26 2.51 3.59
N ILE A 76 -23.77 1.36 4.06
CA ILE A 76 -23.99 0.88 5.43
C ILE A 76 -22.95 1.48 6.36
N LYS A 77 -23.39 2.03 7.49
CA LYS A 77 -22.48 2.53 8.52
C LYS A 77 -21.79 1.36 9.21
N VAL A 78 -20.47 1.44 9.31
CA VAL A 78 -19.64 0.46 10.02
C VAL A 78 -19.23 1.05 11.36
N LYS A 79 -19.11 0.21 12.39
CA LYS A 79 -18.57 0.65 13.69
C LYS A 79 -17.13 1.10 13.51
N SER A 80 -16.88 2.41 13.58
CA SER A 80 -15.55 3.00 13.36
C SER A 80 -14.46 2.41 14.24
N LYS A 81 -14.81 1.96 15.46
CA LYS A 81 -13.88 1.31 16.40
C LYS A 81 -13.38 -0.06 15.94
N LEU A 82 -14.11 -0.75 15.05
CA LEU A 82 -13.77 -2.10 14.60
C LEU A 82 -13.04 -2.12 13.24
N ILE A 83 -13.00 -0.98 12.53
CA ILE A 83 -12.32 -0.87 11.22
C ILE A 83 -10.82 -1.21 11.33
N PRO A 84 -10.04 -0.66 12.30
CA PRO A 84 -8.61 -0.98 12.39
C PRO A 84 -8.36 -2.47 12.64
N ILE A 85 -9.24 -3.12 13.40
CA ILE A 85 -9.14 -4.56 13.69
C ILE A 85 -9.30 -5.37 12.39
N VAL A 86 -10.30 -5.05 11.56
CA VAL A 86 -10.51 -5.73 10.28
C VAL A 86 -9.33 -5.52 9.34
N VAL A 87 -8.81 -4.29 9.25
CA VAL A 87 -7.68 -3.93 8.39
C VAL A 87 -6.40 -4.66 8.77
N ILE A 88 -6.18 -4.95 10.06
CA ILE A 88 -5.02 -5.73 10.53
C ILE A 88 -5.25 -7.24 10.35
N ILE A 89 -6.46 -7.72 10.65
CA ILE A 89 -6.81 -9.14 10.52
C ILE A 89 -6.73 -9.60 9.05
N SER A 90 -7.10 -8.74 8.10
CA SER A 90 -7.13 -9.08 6.69
C SER A 90 -5.79 -9.56 6.11
N PRO A 91 -4.66 -8.80 6.23
CA PRO A 91 -3.36 -9.28 5.78
C PRO A 91 -2.86 -10.50 6.55
N VAL A 92 -3.22 -10.64 7.83
CA VAL A 92 -2.88 -11.83 8.63
C VAL A 92 -3.59 -13.07 8.05
N LEU A 93 -4.89 -13.00 7.80
CA LEU A 93 -5.65 -14.09 7.17
C LEU A 93 -5.15 -14.39 5.76
N SER A 94 -4.90 -13.38 4.94
CA SER A 94 -4.34 -13.57 3.60
C SER A 94 -2.96 -14.24 3.65
N TYR A 95 -2.12 -13.90 4.63
CA TYR A 95 -0.82 -14.54 4.81
C TYR A 95 -0.95 -16.03 5.16
N PHE A 96 -1.86 -16.40 6.06
CA PHE A 96 -2.13 -17.81 6.38
C PHE A 96 -2.67 -18.57 5.16
N ILE A 97 -3.58 -17.98 4.40
CA ILE A 97 -4.11 -18.60 3.17
C ILE A 97 -2.99 -18.82 2.15
N ASN A 98 -2.10 -17.84 1.98
CA ASN A 98 -0.94 -17.97 1.09
C ASN A 98 0.06 -19.05 1.52
N GLN A 99 0.18 -19.33 2.82
CA GLN A 99 1.01 -20.42 3.32
C GLN A 99 0.40 -21.81 3.08
N ILE A 100 -0.93 -21.91 3.11
CA ILE A 100 -1.64 -23.19 2.95
C ILE A 100 -1.86 -23.50 1.45
N SER A 101 -2.02 -22.49 0.60
CA SER A 101 -2.34 -22.66 -0.81
C SER A 101 -1.38 -23.54 -1.63
N PRO A 102 -0.05 -23.58 -1.36
CA PRO A 102 0.86 -24.49 -2.05
C PRO A 102 0.51 -25.96 -1.84
N ALA A 103 -0.10 -26.32 -0.71
CA ALA A 103 -0.60 -27.68 -0.45
C ALA A 103 -1.74 -28.08 -1.40
N TYR A 104 -2.44 -27.09 -1.98
CA TYR A 104 -3.48 -27.27 -3.00
C TYR A 104 -2.93 -27.06 -4.43
N GLY A 105 -1.61 -26.91 -4.60
CA GLY A 105 -0.97 -26.68 -5.89
C GLY A 105 -1.13 -25.25 -6.44
N TYR A 106 -1.51 -24.28 -5.59
CA TYR A 106 -1.74 -22.90 -6.01
C TYR A 106 -0.81 -21.93 -5.27
N HIS A 107 -0.18 -21.01 -6.00
CA HIS A 107 0.71 -20.00 -5.45
C HIS A 107 0.12 -18.62 -5.65
N PHE A 108 -0.20 -17.91 -4.56
CA PHE A 108 -0.66 -16.53 -4.69
C PHE A 108 0.52 -15.62 -5.03
N GLY A 109 0.42 -14.93 -6.17
CA GLY A 109 1.26 -13.79 -6.51
C GLY A 109 0.57 -12.47 -6.20
N PHE A 110 0.30 -11.68 -7.24
CA PHE A 110 -0.44 -10.42 -7.15
C PHE A 110 -1.89 -10.59 -6.67
N GLU A 111 -2.48 -11.76 -6.89
CA GLU A 111 -3.87 -12.08 -6.50
C GLU A 111 -4.10 -11.98 -4.99
N ILE A 112 -3.04 -12.01 -4.18
CA ILE A 112 -3.12 -11.74 -2.74
C ILE A 112 -3.75 -10.38 -2.45
N LEU A 113 -3.57 -9.39 -3.34
CA LEU A 113 -4.22 -8.09 -3.29
C LEU A 113 -5.74 -8.23 -3.29
N LEU A 114 -6.26 -9.01 -4.25
CA LEU A 114 -7.69 -9.24 -4.44
C LEU A 114 -8.26 -10.00 -3.25
N LEU A 115 -7.58 -11.08 -2.83
CA LEU A 115 -7.99 -11.88 -1.67
C LEU A 115 -8.10 -11.02 -0.41
N ASN A 116 -7.09 -10.19 -0.14
CA ASN A 116 -7.05 -9.31 1.02
C ASN A 116 -8.12 -8.21 0.93
N GLY A 117 -8.37 -7.67 -0.26
CA GLY A 117 -9.50 -6.76 -0.50
C GLY A 117 -10.86 -7.39 -0.22
N LEU A 118 -11.07 -8.64 -0.63
CA LEU A 118 -12.30 -9.38 -0.36
C LEU A 118 -12.47 -9.67 1.13
N ILE A 119 -11.42 -10.13 1.81
CA ILE A 119 -11.46 -10.39 3.27
C ILE A 119 -11.79 -9.10 4.02
N THR A 120 -11.20 -7.97 3.65
CA THR A 120 -11.53 -6.68 4.27
C THR A 120 -12.98 -6.29 3.98
N TYR A 121 -13.45 -6.40 2.73
CA TYR A 121 -14.83 -6.08 2.37
C TYR A 121 -15.84 -6.91 3.18
N PHE A 122 -15.66 -8.23 3.25
CA PHE A 122 -16.53 -9.12 4.02
C PHE A 122 -16.39 -8.90 5.53
N GLY A 123 -15.18 -8.64 6.02
CA GLY A 123 -14.94 -8.28 7.41
C GLY A 123 -15.76 -7.06 7.82
N LEU A 124 -15.70 -5.98 7.02
CA LEU A 124 -16.50 -4.76 7.21
C LEU A 124 -18.01 -5.05 7.13
N TRP A 125 -18.43 -5.92 6.21
CA TRP A 125 -19.82 -6.33 6.08
C TRP A 125 -20.35 -7.09 7.31
N ILE A 126 -19.52 -7.90 7.96
CA ILE A 126 -19.88 -8.62 9.20
C ILE A 126 -20.02 -7.64 10.38
N ILE A 127 -19.11 -6.67 10.50
CA ILE A 127 -19.12 -5.68 11.59
C ILE A 127 -20.03 -4.47 11.33
N ARG A 128 -20.80 -4.51 10.24
CA ARG A 128 -21.75 -3.46 9.86
C ARG A 128 -22.75 -3.21 10.98
N HIS A 129 -23.17 -1.96 11.15
CA HIS A 129 -24.28 -1.68 12.05
C HIS A 129 -25.53 -2.34 11.47
N LYS A 130 -26.07 -3.31 12.19
CA LYS A 130 -27.43 -3.78 11.99
C LYS A 130 -28.30 -2.74 12.68
N GLU A 131 -28.83 -1.80 11.91
CA GLU A 131 -30.07 -1.13 12.33
C GLU A 131 -31.19 -2.18 12.31
#